data_AF-A0A0F9TX68-F1
#
_entry.id   AF-A0A0F9TX68-F1
#
_cell.length_a   1.000
_cell.length_b   1.000
_cell.length_c   1.000
_cell.angle_alpha   90.00
_cell.angle_beta   90.00
_cell.angle_gamma   90.00
#
_symmetry.space_group_name_H-M   'P 1'
#
loop_
_entity.id
_entity.type
_entity.pdbx_description
1 polymer ?
#
loop_
_entity_poly.entity_id
_entity_poly.type
_entity_poly.pdbx_seq_one_letter_code
_entity_poly.pdbx_strand_id
1 'polypeptide(L)'
;MTKGKELIVRGPDGLMPAQREYIQKYAELGSEKEARKELNLQNRRVTRWLREDEAFQRAYEEVVTGTHELVRLRLKAIEEEVPEAIRALMAATKPMKITCPFDKTHTFTITVDHPGVRAKMVEMLMKSQGHLKDVRRIEGEVGVIEMTMGQRIALALWKDGKDISAQSRIELIGMGLIDETI
;
A
#
# COMPACT_ATOMS: atom_id res chain seq x y z
N MET A 1 -46.42 -1.15 9.56
CA MET A 1 -45.81 -0.93 8.23
C MET A 1 -44.68 -1.91 8.03
N THR A 2 -44.99 -3.11 7.55
CA THR A 2 -44.01 -4.13 7.19
C THR A 2 -43.33 -3.70 5.91
N LYS A 3 -42.10 -3.18 6.01
CA LYS A 3 -41.23 -2.95 4.86
C LYS A 3 -41.13 -4.26 4.08
N GLY A 4 -41.61 -4.26 2.84
CA GLY A 4 -41.55 -5.40 1.94
C GLY A 4 -40.12 -5.92 1.87
N LYS A 5 -39.94 -7.22 2.10
CA LYS A 5 -38.74 -7.92 1.69
C LYS A 5 -38.66 -7.78 0.18
N GLU A 6 -37.85 -6.85 -0.32
CA GLU A 6 -37.43 -6.87 -1.72
C GLU A 6 -36.85 -8.26 -1.98
N LEU A 7 -37.50 -9.00 -2.89
CA LEU A 7 -37.01 -10.28 -3.35
C LEU A 7 -35.66 -10.01 -4.03
N ILE A 8 -34.59 -10.40 -3.36
CA ILE A 8 -33.23 -10.32 -3.90
C ILE A 8 -33.17 -11.30 -5.08
N VAL A 9 -33.32 -10.78 -6.30
CA VAL A 9 -33.22 -11.57 -7.53
C VAL A 9 -31.75 -11.98 -7.69
N ARG A 10 -31.48 -13.29 -7.63
CA ARG A 10 -30.17 -13.89 -7.88
C ARG A 10 -30.15 -14.52 -9.26
N GLY A 11 -28.98 -14.49 -9.91
CA GLY A 11 -28.73 -15.16 -11.17
C GLY A 11 -28.51 -16.67 -11.01
N PRO A 12 -28.29 -17.39 -12.13
CA PRO A 12 -28.01 -18.82 -12.14
C PRO A 12 -26.67 -19.19 -11.45
N ASP A 13 -25.75 -18.23 -11.38
CA ASP A 13 -24.48 -18.25 -10.65
C ASP A 13 -24.64 -17.97 -9.14
N GLY A 14 -25.87 -17.72 -8.68
CA GLY A 14 -26.15 -17.34 -7.29
C GLY A 14 -25.76 -15.90 -6.96
N LEU A 15 -25.25 -15.12 -7.90
CA LEU A 15 -24.85 -13.73 -7.66
C LEU A 15 -26.03 -12.76 -7.81
N MET A 16 -26.02 -11.69 -7.01
CA MET A 16 -26.85 -10.51 -7.25
C MET A 16 -26.33 -9.72 -8.45
N PRO A 17 -27.18 -9.00 -9.19
CA PRO A 17 -26.73 -8.15 -10.31
C PRO A 17 -25.59 -7.19 -9.94
N ALA A 18 -25.70 -6.52 -8.79
CA ALA A 18 -24.67 -5.60 -8.30
C ALA A 18 -23.35 -6.30 -7.92
N GLN A 19 -23.40 -7.57 -7.52
CA GLN A 19 -22.21 -8.38 -7.25
C GLN A 19 -21.51 -8.76 -8.56
N ARG A 20 -22.29 -9.13 -9.58
CA ARG A 20 -21.76 -9.46 -10.91
C ARG A 20 -21.10 -8.25 -11.57
N GLU A 21 -21.75 -7.09 -11.54
CA GLU A 21 -21.18 -5.83 -12.05
C GLU A 21 -19.88 -5.47 -11.32
N TYR A 22 -19.84 -5.64 -10.00
CA TYR A 22 -18.63 -5.40 -9.21
C TYR A 22 -17.47 -6.30 -9.63
N ILE A 23 -17.72 -7.62 -9.76
CA ILE A 23 -16.69 -8.59 -10.16
C ILE A 23 -16.17 -8.26 -11.57
N GLN A 24 -17.05 -7.90 -12.49
CA GLN A 24 -16.65 -7.50 -13.84
C GLN A 24 -15.79 -6.22 -13.82
N LYS A 25 -16.20 -5.19 -13.09
CA LYS A 25 -15.41 -3.95 -12.95
C LYS A 25 -14.08 -4.17 -12.25
N TYR A 26 -14.04 -5.06 -11.26
CA TYR A 26 -12.80 -5.44 -10.61
C TYR A 26 -11.86 -6.16 -11.58
N ALA A 27 -12.37 -7.05 -12.43
CA ALA A 27 -11.57 -7.72 -13.46
C ALA A 27 -11.02 -6.74 -14.51
N GLU A 28 -11.81 -5.74 -14.92
CA GLU A 28 -11.42 -4.71 -15.90
C GLU A 28 -10.32 -3.78 -15.35
N LEU A 29 -10.46 -3.32 -14.10
CA LEU A 29 -9.59 -2.30 -13.51
C LEU A 29 -8.40 -2.87 -12.74
N GLY A 30 -8.51 -4.09 -12.22
CA GLY A 30 -7.50 -4.69 -11.33
C GLY A 30 -7.34 -3.98 -9.98
N SER A 31 -8.31 -3.12 -9.61
CA SER A 31 -8.28 -2.32 -8.37
C SER A 31 -9.64 -2.30 -7.69
N GLU A 32 -9.73 -2.87 -6.48
CA GLU A 32 -10.97 -2.88 -5.68
C GLU A 32 -11.39 -1.44 -5.30
N LYS A 33 -10.44 -0.53 -5.08
CA LYS A 33 -10.75 0.86 -4.74
C LYS A 33 -11.43 1.57 -5.91
N GLU A 34 -10.94 1.34 -7.12
CA GLU A 34 -11.47 1.99 -8.32
C GLU A 34 -12.81 1.38 -8.74
N ALA A 35 -12.93 0.05 -8.72
CA ALA A 35 -14.19 -0.65 -9.00
C ALA A 35 -15.32 -0.22 -8.06
N ARG A 36 -15.04 -0.06 -6.77
CA ARG A 36 -16.03 0.48 -5.81
C ARG A 36 -16.41 1.92 -6.08
N LYS A 37 -15.42 2.76 -6.46
CA LYS A 37 -15.65 4.18 -6.73
C LYS A 37 -16.53 4.36 -7.97
N GLU A 38 -16.29 3.58 -9.03
CA GLU A 38 -17.07 3.64 -10.27
C GLU A 38 -18.52 3.20 -10.06
N LEU A 39 -18.74 2.17 -9.23
CA LEU A 39 -20.07 1.65 -8.91
C LEU A 39 -20.74 2.33 -7.70
N ASN A 40 -20.13 3.38 -7.13
CA ASN A 40 -20.60 4.05 -5.92
C ASN A 40 -20.90 3.08 -4.75
N LEU A 41 -20.10 2.03 -4.60
CA LEU A 41 -20.27 1.02 -3.56
C LEU A 41 -19.46 1.38 -2.30
N GLN A 42 -20.10 1.24 -1.14
CA GLN A 42 -19.40 1.36 0.14
C GLN A 42 -18.51 0.14 0.40
N ASN A 43 -17.32 0.37 0.97
CA ASN A 43 -16.41 -0.71 1.38
C ASN A 43 -17.11 -1.78 2.21
N ARG A 44 -17.83 -1.34 3.25
CA ARG A 44 -18.55 -2.24 4.18
C ARG A 44 -19.52 -3.19 3.46
N ARG A 45 -20.12 -2.76 2.35
CA ARG A 45 -21.05 -3.59 1.56
C ARG A 45 -20.31 -4.72 0.85
N VAL A 46 -19.18 -4.43 0.23
CA VAL A 46 -18.33 -5.43 -0.44
C VAL A 46 -17.71 -6.39 0.58
N THR A 47 -17.19 -5.87 1.71
CA THR A 47 -16.67 -6.71 2.80
C THR A 47 -17.75 -7.63 3.36
N ARG A 48 -19.00 -7.15 3.44
CA ARG A 48 -20.13 -7.96 3.88
C ARG A 48 -20.44 -9.07 2.89
N TRP A 49 -20.45 -8.79 1.59
CA TRP A 49 -20.62 -9.82 0.56
C TRP A 49 -19.53 -10.89 0.63
N LEU A 50 -18.27 -10.51 0.81
CA LEU A 50 -17.16 -11.47 0.96
C LEU A 50 -17.30 -12.38 2.18
N ARG A 51 -17.94 -11.91 3.26
CA ARG A 51 -18.09 -12.66 4.51
C ARG A 51 -19.36 -13.49 4.60
N GLU A 52 -20.45 -12.98 4.04
CA GLU A 52 -21.79 -13.53 4.25
C GLU A 52 -22.33 -14.26 3.01
N ASP A 53 -21.69 -14.13 1.84
CA ASP A 53 -22.18 -14.66 0.57
C ASP A 53 -21.15 -15.56 -0.12
N GLU A 54 -21.27 -16.87 0.06
CA GLU A 54 -20.33 -17.86 -0.49
C GLU A 54 -20.23 -17.82 -2.02
N ALA A 55 -21.33 -17.55 -2.72
CA ALA A 55 -21.32 -17.47 -4.18
C ALA A 55 -20.46 -16.30 -4.67
N PHE A 56 -20.58 -15.16 -3.98
CA PHE A 56 -19.74 -14.00 -4.26
C PHE A 56 -18.29 -14.23 -3.89
N GLN A 57 -18.02 -14.87 -2.76
CA GLN A 57 -16.66 -15.18 -2.34
C GLN A 57 -15.94 -16.05 -3.38
N ARG A 58 -16.56 -17.14 -3.84
CA ARG A 58 -15.97 -18.03 -4.85
C ARG A 58 -15.69 -17.30 -6.16
N ALA A 59 -16.67 -16.56 -6.68
CA ALA A 59 -16.51 -15.81 -7.93
C ALA A 59 -15.45 -14.70 -7.81
N TYR A 60 -15.33 -14.08 -6.64
CA TYR A 60 -14.27 -13.10 -6.37
C TYR A 60 -12.89 -13.76 -6.32
N GLU A 61 -12.74 -14.90 -5.65
CA GLU A 61 -11.48 -15.65 -5.57
C GLU A 61 -11.01 -16.13 -6.96
N GLU A 62 -11.92 -16.61 -7.82
CA GLU A 62 -11.63 -17.01 -9.20
C GLU A 62 -11.08 -15.84 -10.02
N VAL A 63 -11.70 -14.67 -9.92
CA VAL A 63 -11.22 -13.47 -10.64
C VAL A 63 -9.90 -12.98 -10.07
N VAL A 64 -9.72 -12.98 -8.74
CA VAL A 64 -8.47 -12.56 -8.07
C VAL A 64 -7.31 -13.47 -8.49
N THR A 65 -7.50 -14.78 -8.48
CA THR A 65 -6.48 -15.74 -8.94
C THR A 65 -6.13 -15.54 -10.41
N GLY A 66 -7.12 -15.32 -11.29
CA GLY A 66 -6.89 -14.96 -12.69
C GLY A 66 -6.18 -13.61 -12.89
N THR A 67 -6.51 -12.59 -12.07
CA THR A 67 -5.85 -11.27 -12.14
C THR A 67 -4.42 -11.30 -11.61
N HIS A 68 -4.10 -12.15 -10.64
CA HIS A 68 -2.72 -12.34 -10.19
C HIS A 68 -1.81 -12.85 -11.32
N GLU A 69 -2.32 -13.72 -12.18
CA GLU A 69 -1.57 -14.23 -13.33
C GLU A 69 -1.36 -13.14 -14.39
N LEU A 70 -2.38 -12.33 -14.67
CA LEU A 70 -2.27 -11.16 -15.55
C LEU A 70 -1.30 -10.10 -15.01
N VAL A 71 -1.33 -9.81 -13.72
CA VAL A 71 -0.39 -8.87 -13.07
C VAL A 71 1.03 -9.43 -13.12
N ARG A 72 1.22 -10.74 -12.90
CA ARG A 72 2.53 -11.39 -13.03
C ARG A 72 3.06 -11.29 -14.46
N LEU A 73 2.22 -11.49 -15.47
CA LEU A 73 2.62 -11.32 -16.88
C LEU A 73 2.97 -9.87 -17.20
N ARG A 74 2.19 -8.89 -16.71
CA ARG A 74 2.52 -7.47 -16.87
C ARG A 74 3.82 -7.09 -16.15
N LEU A 75 4.04 -7.59 -14.95
CA LEU A 75 5.29 -7.36 -14.21
C LEU A 75 6.48 -7.98 -14.94
N LYS A 76 6.34 -9.18 -15.50
CA LYS A 76 7.38 -9.79 -16.34
C LYS A 76 7.67 -8.97 -17.60
N ALA A 77 6.64 -8.46 -18.28
CA ALA A 77 6.84 -7.59 -19.45
C ALA A 77 7.59 -6.31 -19.08
N ILE A 78 7.26 -5.70 -17.93
CA ILE A 78 7.99 -4.55 -17.40
C ILE A 78 9.42 -4.93 -17.02
N GLU A 79 9.65 -6.09 -16.41
CA GLU A 79 10.99 -6.61 -16.10
C GLU A 79 11.85 -6.82 -17.37
N GLU A 80 11.24 -7.20 -18.49
CA GLU A 80 11.94 -7.35 -19.78
C GLU A 80 12.32 -6.00 -20.41
N GLU A 81 11.53 -4.94 -20.20
CA GLU A 81 11.80 -3.58 -20.71
C GLU A 81 12.77 -2.79 -19.82
N VAL A 82 12.85 -3.10 -18.52
CA VAL A 82 13.71 -2.42 -17.55
C VAL A 82 15.20 -2.39 -17.98
N PRO A 83 15.82 -3.48 -18.48
CA PRO A 83 17.19 -3.47 -18.97
C PRO A 83 17.46 -2.43 -20.06
N GLU A 84 16.52 -2.19 -20.97
CA GLU A 84 16.68 -1.22 -22.06
C GLU A 84 16.55 0.22 -21.54
N ALA A 85 15.55 0.47 -20.68
CA ALA A 85 15.39 1.76 -20.02
C ALA A 85 16.63 2.14 -19.18
N ILE A 86 17.22 1.17 -18.47
CA ILE A 86 18.46 1.36 -17.71
C ILE A 86 19.63 1.76 -18.62
N ARG A 87 19.80 1.08 -19.76
CA ARG A 87 20.86 1.43 -20.73
C ARG A 87 20.65 2.83 -21.30
N ALA A 88 19.42 3.19 -21.65
CA ALA A 88 19.08 4.51 -22.17
C ALA A 88 19.35 5.62 -21.14
N LEU A 89 19.00 5.41 -19.88
CA LEU A 89 19.25 6.35 -18.79
C LEU A 89 20.75 6.47 -18.45
N MET A 90 21.51 5.38 -18.55
CA MET A 90 22.96 5.41 -18.39
C MET A 90 23.67 6.17 -19.53
N ALA A 91 23.05 6.20 -20.72
CA ALA A 91 23.50 6.97 -21.88
C ALA A 91 22.90 8.38 -21.96
N ALA A 92 22.16 8.84 -20.94
CA ALA A 92 21.50 10.14 -20.97
C ALA A 92 22.53 11.29 -21.04
N THR A 93 22.49 12.06 -22.13
CA THR A 93 23.31 13.27 -22.34
C THR A 93 22.49 14.54 -22.18
N LYS A 94 23.11 15.62 -21.71
CA LYS A 94 22.55 16.98 -21.69
C LYS A 94 23.35 17.91 -22.61
N PRO A 95 22.69 18.86 -23.30
CA PRO A 95 23.40 19.89 -24.03
C PRO A 95 24.08 20.88 -23.06
N MET A 96 25.33 21.21 -23.31
CA MET A 96 26.12 22.21 -22.58
C MET A 96 26.73 23.18 -23.59
N LYS A 97 26.56 24.47 -23.34
CA LYS A 97 27.20 25.52 -24.14
C LYS A 97 28.63 25.72 -23.64
N ILE A 98 29.60 25.57 -24.52
CA ILE A 98 31.01 25.86 -24.26
C ILE A 98 31.40 27.04 -25.13
N THR A 99 32.05 28.01 -24.51
CA THR A 99 32.65 29.14 -25.23
C THR A 99 34.06 28.74 -25.63
N CYS A 100 34.45 29.01 -26.88
CA CYS A 100 35.80 28.76 -27.36
C CYS A 100 36.81 29.48 -26.44
N PRO A 101 37.79 28.76 -25.86
CA PRO A 101 38.72 29.35 -24.91
C PRO A 101 39.65 30.39 -25.56
N PHE A 102 39.80 30.36 -26.88
CA PHE A 102 40.72 31.20 -27.63
C PHE A 102 40.10 32.53 -28.09
N ASP A 103 38.87 32.50 -28.60
CA ASP A 103 38.22 33.69 -29.19
C ASP A 103 37.13 34.31 -28.29
N LYS A 104 36.70 33.61 -27.23
CA LYS A 104 35.63 33.99 -26.26
C LYS A 104 34.32 34.49 -26.88
N THR A 105 34.15 34.37 -28.19
CA THR A 105 33.06 34.97 -28.96
C THR A 105 32.22 33.90 -29.64
N HIS A 106 32.82 32.76 -29.96
CA HIS A 106 32.10 31.61 -30.48
C HIS A 106 31.66 30.69 -29.33
N THR A 107 30.35 30.48 -29.22
CA THR A 107 29.76 29.47 -28.34
C THR A 107 29.26 28.28 -29.15
N PHE A 108 29.71 27.09 -28.79
CA PHE A 108 29.26 25.82 -29.36
C PHE A 108 28.40 25.08 -28.35
N THR A 109 27.38 24.37 -28.81
CA THR A 109 26.60 23.46 -27.95
C THR A 109 27.14 22.06 -28.15
N ILE A 110 27.67 21.45 -27.10
CA ILE A 110 28.09 20.05 -27.09
C ILE A 110 27.15 19.23 -26.23
N THR A 111 27.00 17.94 -26.53
CA THR A 111 26.29 16.99 -25.67
C THR A 111 27.29 16.32 -24.73
N VAL A 112 27.03 16.43 -23.44
CA VAL A 112 27.85 15.80 -22.38
C VAL A 112 26.97 14.89 -21.55
N ASP A 113 27.55 13.85 -20.95
CA ASP A 113 26.82 12.96 -20.05
C ASP A 113 26.11 13.74 -18.94
N HIS A 114 24.93 13.28 -18.51
CA HIS A 114 24.20 13.86 -17.40
C HIS A 114 24.57 13.17 -16.08
N PRO A 115 25.58 13.65 -15.32
CA PRO A 115 26.10 12.95 -14.14
C PRO A 115 25.04 12.73 -13.07
N GLY A 116 24.09 13.66 -12.90
CA GLY A 116 23.00 13.51 -11.92
C GLY A 116 22.05 12.35 -12.21
N VAL A 117 21.69 12.11 -13.49
CA VAL A 117 20.81 11.00 -13.89
C VAL A 117 21.55 9.68 -13.73
N ARG A 118 22.82 9.63 -14.17
CA ARG A 118 23.68 8.45 -14.03
C ARG A 118 23.91 8.10 -12.55
N ALA A 119 24.23 9.07 -11.70
CA ALA A 119 24.43 8.85 -10.27
C ALA A 119 23.17 8.33 -9.57
N LYS A 120 21.99 8.89 -9.90
CA LYS A 120 20.72 8.42 -9.34
C LYS A 120 20.39 6.99 -9.80
N MET A 121 20.69 6.65 -11.05
CA MET A 121 20.50 5.31 -11.59
C MET A 121 21.40 4.29 -10.88
N VAL A 122 22.68 4.62 -10.68
CA VAL A 122 23.62 3.78 -9.92
C VAL A 122 23.17 3.62 -8.47
N GLU A 123 22.71 4.69 -7.83
CA GLU A 123 22.14 4.63 -6.48
C GLU A 123 20.95 3.66 -6.41
N MET A 124 20.02 3.71 -7.37
CA MET A 124 18.88 2.80 -7.46
C MET A 124 19.31 1.35 -7.67
N LEU A 125 20.30 1.10 -8.53
CA LEU A 125 20.86 -0.25 -8.75
C LEU A 125 21.54 -0.81 -7.50
N MET A 126 22.32 0.02 -6.79
CA MET A 126 22.97 -0.40 -5.56
C MET A 126 21.95 -0.65 -4.43
N LYS A 127 20.84 0.10 -4.40
CA LYS A 127 19.72 -0.16 -3.48
C LYS A 127 18.99 -1.46 -3.81
N SER A 128 18.71 -1.74 -5.09
CA SER A 128 18.01 -2.97 -5.48
C SER A 128 18.83 -4.24 -5.21
N GLN A 129 20.17 -4.14 -5.31
CA GLN A 129 21.10 -5.22 -4.93
C GLN A 129 21.39 -5.29 -3.42
N GLY A 130 20.81 -4.41 -2.62
CA GLY A 130 20.97 -4.39 -1.16
C GLY A 130 22.32 -3.85 -0.66
N HIS A 131 23.15 -3.27 -1.54
CA HIS A 131 24.41 -2.62 -1.18
C HIS A 131 24.20 -1.26 -0.49
N LEU A 132 23.10 -0.58 -0.81
CA LEU A 132 22.67 0.65 -0.15
C LEU A 132 21.31 0.44 0.52
N LYS A 133 21.14 0.97 1.73
CA LYS A 133 19.85 0.99 2.43
C LYS A 133 19.42 2.42 2.66
N ASP A 134 18.14 2.70 2.42
CA ASP A 134 17.53 3.96 2.82
C ASP A 134 17.28 3.94 4.34
N VAL A 135 18.26 4.39 5.10
CA VAL A 135 18.11 4.57 6.54
C VAL A 135 17.47 5.92 6.80
N ARG A 136 16.14 5.92 7.01
CA ARG A 136 15.49 7.07 7.64
C ARG A 136 15.73 6.96 9.14
N ARG A 137 16.57 7.84 9.68
CA ARG A 137 16.70 8.00 11.13
C ARG A 137 15.39 8.61 11.64
N ILE A 138 14.54 7.78 12.24
CA ILE A 138 13.36 8.25 12.97
C ILE A 138 13.87 8.67 14.34
N GLU A 139 14.03 9.97 14.56
CA GLU A 139 14.29 10.51 15.90
C GLU A 139 12.98 10.53 16.67
N GLY A 140 12.83 9.55 17.56
CA GLY A 140 11.72 9.45 18.50
C GLY A 140 12.01 8.31 19.47
N GLU A 141 12.24 8.64 20.74
CA GLU A 141 12.27 7.65 21.82
C GLU A 141 10.86 7.08 21.97
N VAL A 142 10.57 5.99 21.25
CA VAL A 142 9.47 5.11 21.64
C VAL A 142 9.98 4.36 22.86
N GLY A 143 9.71 4.91 24.04
CA GLY A 143 9.85 4.17 25.29
C GLY A 143 8.94 2.96 25.21
N VAL A 144 9.47 1.83 24.74
CA VAL A 144 8.76 0.55 24.78
C VAL A 144 8.73 0.15 26.25
N ILE A 145 7.65 0.49 26.93
CA ILE A 145 7.40 0.01 28.29
C ILE A 145 7.09 -1.48 28.17
N GLU A 146 8.03 -2.34 28.58
CA GLU A 146 7.82 -3.78 28.63
C GLU A 146 6.79 -4.11 29.72
N MET A 147 5.55 -4.37 29.29
CA MET A 147 4.48 -4.81 30.17
C MET A 147 4.41 -6.33 30.23
N THR A 148 4.31 -6.88 31.43
CA THR A 148 3.98 -8.28 31.65
C THR A 148 2.54 -8.59 31.18
N MET A 149 2.23 -9.87 30.93
CA MET A 149 0.90 -10.26 30.47
C MET A 149 -0.22 -9.85 31.46
N GLY A 150 0.05 -9.95 32.77
CA GLY A 150 -0.89 -9.53 33.81
C GLY A 150 -1.19 -8.03 33.75
N GLN A 151 -0.18 -7.21 33.51
CA GLN A 151 -0.34 -5.76 33.38
C GLN A 151 -1.12 -5.38 32.12
N ARG A 152 -0.93 -6.10 31.01
CA ARG A 152 -1.71 -5.89 29.77
C ARG A 152 -3.20 -6.17 29.98
N ILE A 153 -3.51 -7.26 30.70
CA ILE A 153 -4.89 -7.63 31.04
C ILE A 153 -5.51 -6.59 31.98
N ALA A 154 -4.77 -6.17 33.01
CA ALA A 154 -5.24 -5.14 33.93
C ALA A 154 -5.51 -3.80 33.22
N LEU A 155 -4.63 -3.36 32.31
CA LEU A 155 -4.85 -2.14 31.53
C LEU A 155 -6.07 -2.25 30.61
N ALA A 156 -6.30 -3.42 30.01
CA ALA A 156 -7.50 -3.66 29.18
C ALA A 156 -8.78 -3.61 30.03
N LEU A 157 -8.79 -4.26 31.21
CA LEU A 157 -9.92 -4.22 32.14
C LEU A 157 -10.22 -2.79 32.62
N TRP A 158 -9.18 -2.00 32.91
CA TRP A 158 -9.32 -0.60 33.27
C TRP A 158 -9.92 0.25 32.16
N LYS A 159 -9.45 0.08 30.91
CA LYS A 159 -10.00 0.77 29.74
C LYS A 159 -11.47 0.42 29.46
N ASP A 160 -11.87 -0.80 29.82
CA ASP A 160 -13.25 -1.27 29.74
C ASP A 160 -14.11 -0.82 30.93
N GLY A 161 -13.56 -0.01 31.85
CA GLY A 161 -14.27 0.53 33.02
C GLY A 161 -14.56 -0.50 34.11
N LYS A 162 -13.80 -1.60 34.16
CA LYS A 162 -13.92 -2.64 35.18
C LYS A 162 -12.90 -2.45 36.29
N ASP A 163 -13.26 -2.87 37.49
CA ASP A 163 -12.35 -2.83 38.63
C ASP A 163 -11.15 -3.75 38.42
N ILE A 164 -9.98 -3.26 38.81
CA ILE A 164 -8.70 -3.97 38.82
C ILE A 164 -8.19 -4.09 40.24
N SER A 165 -7.32 -5.07 40.49
CA SER A 165 -6.72 -5.24 41.82
C SER A 165 -5.92 -4.00 42.24
N ALA A 166 -5.89 -3.70 43.55
CA ALA A 166 -5.15 -2.55 44.08
C ALA A 166 -3.66 -2.59 43.71
N GLN A 167 -3.06 -3.79 43.69
CA GLN A 167 -1.67 -3.99 43.29
C GLN A 167 -1.44 -3.64 41.81
N SER A 168 -2.30 -4.12 40.90
CA SER A 168 -2.20 -3.80 39.47
C SER A 168 -2.43 -2.31 39.18
N ARG A 169 -3.26 -1.64 39.98
CA ARG A 169 -3.49 -0.20 39.86
C ARG A 169 -2.23 0.58 40.20
N ILE A 170 -1.57 0.28 41.31
CA ILE A 170 -0.31 0.94 41.71
C ILE A 170 0.77 0.77 40.64
N GLU A 171 0.89 -0.43 40.08
CA GLU A 171 1.87 -0.72 39.02
C GLU A 171 1.58 0.08 37.73
N LEU A 172 0.33 0.14 37.29
CA LEU A 172 -0.05 0.88 36.08
C LEU A 172 0.06 2.41 36.26
N ILE A 173 -0.22 2.94 37.45
CA ILE A 173 0.02 4.36 37.79
C ILE A 173 1.52 4.65 37.80
N GLY A 174 2.33 3.77 38.41
CA GLY A 174 3.80 3.92 38.42
C GLY A 174 4.43 3.89 37.03
N MET A 175 3.78 3.24 36.07
CA MET A 175 4.17 3.25 34.65
C MET A 175 3.64 4.44 33.85
N GLY A 176 2.81 5.31 34.45
CA GLY A 176 2.15 6.43 33.77
C GLY A 176 1.10 6.00 32.74
N LEU A 177 0.53 4.81 32.88
CA LEU A 177 -0.44 4.25 31.92
C LEU A 177 -1.90 4.53 32.29
N ILE A 178 -2.17 4.86 33.56
CA ILE A 178 -3.49 5.24 34.08
C ILE A 178 -3.32 6.36 35.12
N ASP A 179 -4.32 7.24 35.23
CA ASP A 179 -4.30 8.37 36.18
C ASP A 179 -4.73 7.94 37.59
N GLU A 180 -4.23 8.66 38.60
CA GLU A 180 -4.48 8.38 40.03
C GLU A 180 -5.91 8.72 40.48
N THR A 181 -6.66 9.49 39.68
CA THR A 181 -7.98 10.02 40.05
C THR A 181 -9.14 9.27 39.39
N ILE A 182 -9.80 8.38 40.16
CA ILE A 182 -11.27 8.19 40.18
C ILE A 182 -11.69 8.03 41.63
#